data_AF-A0AAU2LE03-F1
#
_entry.id   AF-A0AAU2LE03-F1
#
_cell.length_a   1.000
_cell.length_b   1.000
_cell.length_c   1.000
_cell.angle_alpha   90.00
_cell.angle_beta   90.00
_cell.angle_gamma   90.00
#
_symmetry.space_group_name_H-M   'P 1'
#
loop_
_entity.id
_entity.type
_entity.pdbx_description
1 polymer ?
#
loop_
_entity_poly.entity_id
_entity_poly.type
_entity_poly.pdbx_seq_one_letter_code
_entity_poly.pdbx_strand_id
1 'polypeptide(L)' 'MGFTESQHYLHVYANYYADPGEPDRATSERRPGLRPMASFLHASLENEQLVREQFARVHVCRRFAMGVL' A
#
# COMPACT_ATOMS: atom_id res chain seq x y z
N MET A 1 -2.30 16.49 -25.91
CA MET A 1 -2.12 15.05 -25.64
C MET A 1 -1.02 14.92 -24.59
N GLY A 2 -1.28 14.20 -23.51
CA GLY A 2 -0.34 14.06 -22.40
C GLY A 2 -0.96 13.24 -21.28
N PHE A 3 -0.18 13.01 -20.22
CA PHE A 3 -0.69 12.34 -19.04
C PHE A 3 -1.66 13.25 -18.27
N THR A 4 -2.79 12.70 -17.83
CA THR A 4 -3.72 13.35 -16.91
C THR A 4 -3.80 12.56 -15.62
N GLU A 5 -4.10 13.24 -14.51
CA GLU A 5 -4.41 12.58 -13.25
C GLU A 5 -5.60 11.63 -13.46
N SER A 6 -5.46 10.38 -13.01
CA SER A 6 -6.39 9.29 -13.34
C SER A 6 -6.95 8.58 -12.12
N GLN A 7 -6.12 8.31 -11.11
CA GLN A 7 -6.51 7.53 -9.93
C GLN A 7 -5.71 7.95 -8.70
N HIS A 8 -6.35 7.94 -7.54
CA HIS A 8 -5.73 8.13 -6.25
C HIS A 8 -5.85 6.87 -5.39
N TYR A 9 -4.73 6.44 -4.84
CA TYR A 9 -4.64 5.28 -3.96
C TYR A 9 -3.43 5.40 -3.03
N LEU A 10 -3.36 4.55 -2.03
CA LEU A 10 -2.30 4.55 -1.04
C LEU A 10 -1.20 3.57 -1.46
N HIS A 11 0.04 3.96 -1.25
CA HIS A 11 1.18 3.06 -1.14
C HIS A 11 1.40 2.75 0.34
N VAL A 12 1.37 1.48 0.71
CA VAL A 12 1.62 1.00 2.07
C VAL A 12 2.89 0.17 2.07
N TYR A 13 3.84 0.52 2.95
CA TYR A 13 5.06 -0.25 3.18
C TYR A 13 5.00 -0.88 4.56
N ALA A 14 4.72 -2.17 4.61
CA ALA A 14 4.68 -2.95 5.84
C ALA A 14 6.02 -3.64 6.05
N ASN A 15 6.86 -3.08 6.92
CA ASN A 15 8.26 -3.47 7.05
C ASN A 15 8.63 -3.71 8.52
N TYR A 16 9.39 -4.77 8.80
CA TYR A 16 9.82 -5.09 10.17
C TYR A 16 10.64 -3.98 10.87
N TYR A 17 11.34 -3.14 10.11
CA TYR A 17 12.13 -2.05 10.69
C TYR A 17 11.28 -0.83 11.07
N ALA A 18 10.09 -0.67 10.46
CA ALA A 18 9.16 0.39 10.81
C ALA A 18 8.33 -0.04 12.03
N ASP A 19 7.80 -1.26 11.98
CA ASP A 19 7.12 -1.92 13.11
C ASP A 19 7.21 -3.46 12.90
N PRO A 20 7.65 -4.23 13.93
CA PRO A 20 7.85 -5.68 13.78
C PRO A 20 6.58 -6.49 13.44
N GLY A 21 5.39 -5.97 13.71
CA GLY A 21 4.11 -6.62 13.45
C GLY A 21 3.46 -6.22 12.13
N GLU A 22 3.99 -5.22 11.41
CA GLU A 22 3.39 -4.74 10.17
C GLU A 22 3.32 -5.79 9.05
N PRO A 23 4.40 -6.53 8.70
CA PRO A 23 4.32 -7.53 7.64
C PRO A 23 3.27 -8.62 7.91
N ASP A 24 3.06 -8.94 9.20
CA ASP A 24 2.06 -9.92 9.64
C ASP A 24 0.65 -9.35 9.59
N ARG A 25 0.43 -8.10 10.04
CA ARG A 25 -0.87 -7.40 9.86
C ARG A 25 -1.28 -7.30 8.39
N ALA A 26 -0.31 -7.10 7.50
CA ALA A 26 -0.52 -7.03 6.06
C ALA A 26 -0.89 -8.38 5.41
N THR A 27 -0.64 -9.51 6.08
CA THR A 27 -0.76 -10.85 5.50
C THR A 27 -1.57 -11.76 6.42
N SER A 28 -2.89 -11.84 6.20
CA SER A 28 -3.80 -12.61 7.05
C SER A 28 -3.53 -14.12 7.06
N GLU A 29 -3.04 -14.68 5.95
CA GLU A 29 -2.68 -16.09 5.84
C GLU A 29 -1.29 -16.26 5.21
N ARG A 30 -0.42 -17.02 5.90
CA ARG A 30 0.92 -17.32 5.40
C ARG A 30 0.90 -18.55 4.52
N ARG A 31 1.54 -18.46 3.36
CA ARG A 31 1.82 -19.64 2.53
C ARG A 31 2.82 -20.55 3.25
N PRO A 32 2.56 -21.88 3.37
CA PRO A 32 3.47 -22.80 4.07
C PRO A 32 4.91 -22.70 3.57
N GLY A 33 5.86 -22.65 4.51
CA GLY A 33 7.30 -22.53 4.23
C GLY A 33 7.78 -21.11 3.89
N LEU A 34 6.89 -20.12 3.79
CA LEU A 34 7.26 -18.73 3.52
C LEU A 34 7.09 -17.84 4.76
N ARG A 35 8.05 -16.94 4.95
CA ARG A 35 7.98 -15.85 5.92
C ARG A 35 7.92 -14.52 5.16
N PRO A 36 6.93 -13.65 5.44
CA PRO A 36 6.95 -12.28 4.91
C PRO A 36 8.27 -11.60 5.33
N MET A 37 8.92 -10.86 4.43
CA MET A 37 10.11 -10.06 4.76
C MET A 37 9.80 -8.55 4.74
N ALA A 38 8.90 -8.16 3.83
CA ALA A 38 8.31 -6.85 3.67
C ALA A 38 7.11 -6.99 2.71
N SER A 39 6.16 -6.07 2.79
CA SER A 39 5.05 -5.97 1.83
C SER A 39 4.94 -4.55 1.29
N PHE A 40 4.83 -4.44 -0.03
CA PHE A 40 4.45 -3.20 -0.72
C PHE A 40 3.05 -3.39 -1.29
N LEU A 41 2.10 -2.59 -0.83
CA LEU A 41 0.67 -2.80 -1.06
C LEU A 41 0.00 -1.52 -1.54
N HIS A 42 -1.11 -1.70 -2.26
CA HIS A 42 -2.04 -0.62 -2.56
C HIS A 42 -3.31 -0.73 -1.71
N ALA A 43 -3.87 0.41 -1.33
CA ALA A 43 -5.20 0.50 -0.74
C ALA A 43 -5.98 1.68 -1.33
N SER A 44 -7.31 1.63 -1.30
CA SER A 44 -8.13 2.76 -1.77
C SER A 44 -7.92 3.99 -0.89
N LEU A 45 -8.06 5.19 -1.49
CA LEU A 45 -7.93 6.46 -0.75
C LEU A 45 -8.96 6.58 0.38
N GLU A 46 -10.16 6.00 0.21
CA GLU A 46 -11.23 5.98 1.21
C GLU A 46 -10.81 5.35 2.54
N ASN A 47 -9.83 4.42 2.51
CA ASN A 47 -9.33 3.74 3.70
C ASN A 47 -8.12 4.44 4.35
N GLU A 48 -7.77 5.67 3.94
CA GLU A 48 -6.54 6.34 4.39
C GLU A 48 -6.40 6.39 5.90
N GLN A 49 -7.42 6.84 6.62
CA GLN A 49 -7.36 6.95 8.06
C GLN A 49 -7.14 5.57 8.71
N LEU A 50 -7.95 4.59 8.34
CA LEU A 50 -7.86 3.22 8.85
C LEU A 50 -6.48 2.59 8.61
N VAL A 51 -5.89 2.83 7.43
CA VAL A 51 -4.58 2.28 7.07
C VAL A 51 -3.47 3.00 7.84
N ARG A 52 -3.58 4.31 8.06
CA ARG A 52 -2.61 5.09 8.87
C ARG A 52 -2.62 4.71 10.34
N GLU A 53 -3.74 4.25 10.88
CA GLU A 53 -3.83 3.72 12.25
C GLU A 53 -3.09 2.37 12.39
N GLN A 54 -2.93 1.63 11.29
CA GLN A 54 -2.35 0.28 11.30
C GLN A 54 -0.92 0.20 10.78
N PHE A 55 -0.50 1.13 9.94
CA PHE A 55 0.80 1.13 9.28
C PHE A 55 1.49 2.51 9.37
N ALA A 56 2.78 2.50 9.68
CA ALA A 56 3.59 3.69 9.87
C ALA A 56 3.95 4.39 8.55
N ARG A 57 4.02 3.66 7.43
CA ARG A 57 4.49 4.18 6.14
C ARG A 57 3.42 4.08 5.06
N VAL A 58 2.57 5.12 5.03
CA VAL A 58 1.42 5.24 4.13
C VAL A 58 1.52 6.54 3.34
N HIS A 59 1.54 6.44 2.01
CA HIS A 59 1.71 7.58 1.10
C HIS A 59 0.59 7.63 0.06
N VAL A 60 -0.04 8.80 -0.12
CA VAL A 60 -1.02 9.00 -1.20
C VAL A 60 -0.29 9.10 -2.53
N CYS A 61 -0.62 8.21 -3.47
CA CYS A 61 -0.17 8.26 -4.85
C CYS A 61 -1.23 8.94 -5.72
N ARG A 62 -0.77 9.88 -6.56
CA ARG A 62 -1.57 10.43 -7.66
C ARG A 62 -1.06 9.84 -8.96
N ARG A 63 -1.82 8.93 -9.55
CA ARG A 63 -1.43 8.25 -10.78
C ARG A 63 -1.79 9.11 -11.98
N PHE A 64 -0.78 9.40 -12.80
CA PHE A 64 -0.94 10.06 -14.08
C PHE A 64 -0.91 9.02 -15.20
N ALA A 65 -1.91 9.02 -16.07
CA ALA A 65 -2.05 8.06 -17.17
C ALA A 65 -2.35 8.80 -18.47
N MET A 66 -1.95 8.23 -19.62
CA MET A 66 -2.41 8.73 -20.91
C MET A 66 -3.91 8.48 -21.01
N GLY A 67 -4.69 9.51 -21.34
CA GLY A 67 -6.12 9.35 -21.60
C GLY A 67 -6.32 8.38 -22.76
N VAL A 68 -7.15 7.35 -22.56
CA VAL A 68 -7.62 6.52 -23.67
C VAL A 68 -8.66 7.36 -24.41
N LEU A 69 -8.36 7.75 -25.66
CA LEU A 69 -9.30 8.46 -26.54
C LEU A 69 -10.51 7.59 -26.86
#